data_AF-A0A7Y6CEG9-F1
#
_entry.id   AF-A0A7Y6CEG9-F1
#
_cell.length_a   1.000
_cell.length_b   1.000
_cell.length_c   1.000
_cell.angle_alpha   90.00
_cell.angle_beta   90.00
_cell.angle_gamma   90.00
#
_symmetry.space_group_name_H-M   'P 1'
#
loop_
_entity.id
_entity.type
_entity.pdbx_description
1 polymer ?
#
loop_
_entity_poly.entity_id
_entity_poly.type
_entity_poly.pdbx_seq_one_letter_code
_entity_poly.pdbx_strand_id
1 'polypeptide(L)'
;MKKLVMALFLAALVAAAPAQGKELLGAQLCGPNGCATQHSNSVLEGPGGAFGGPVAAPAKPGPWFRGYLLAGDHGKVVGKLLFYYVPGADQIVSPGRFGQVTAWTRPEGKLAKIIAALAKRVDPYAAPRLTQVTVNGVVADDPQSYLRLWTLDTKATGYPDGAGSQQVVFFSEPASP
;
A
#
# COMPACT_ATOMS: atom_id res chain seq x y z
N MET A 1 -37.29 41.75 8.66
CA MET A 1 -36.28 40.98 9.42
C MET A 1 -36.17 39.52 8.99
N LYS A 2 -37.24 38.72 8.93
CA LYS A 2 -37.21 37.30 8.43
C LYS A 2 -36.63 37.10 7.01
N LYS A 3 -36.90 38.02 6.08
CA LYS A 3 -36.42 37.93 4.69
C LYS A 3 -34.92 38.21 4.52
N LEU A 4 -34.31 38.97 5.45
CA LEU A 4 -32.88 39.31 5.39
C LEU A 4 -32.01 38.17 5.94
N VAL A 5 -32.50 37.45 6.96
CA VAL A 5 -31.80 36.29 7.54
C VAL A 5 -31.76 35.11 6.57
N MET A 6 -32.81 34.93 5.76
CA MET A 6 -32.90 33.82 4.79
C MET A 6 -31.96 34.00 3.59
N ALA A 7 -31.67 35.25 3.18
CA ALA A 7 -30.72 35.55 2.12
C ALA A 7 -29.25 35.36 2.56
N LEU A 8 -28.94 35.62 3.84
CA LEU A 8 -27.61 35.39 4.39
C LEU A 8 -27.26 33.90 4.48
N PHE A 9 -28.24 33.03 4.78
CA PHE A 9 -28.03 31.58 4.82
C PHE A 9 -27.82 30.96 3.43
N LEU A 10 -28.46 31.46 2.37
CA LEU A 10 -28.23 30.96 1.01
C LEU A 10 -26.84 31.37 0.46
N ALA A 11 -26.33 32.54 0.84
CA ALA A 11 -25.00 33.00 0.39
C ALA A 11 -23.85 32.18 1.02
N ALA A 12 -24.06 31.61 2.20
CA ALA A 12 -23.04 30.79 2.88
C ALA A 12 -22.87 29.38 2.27
N LEU A 13 -23.87 28.85 1.54
CA LEU A 13 -23.79 27.52 0.91
C LEU A 13 -23.02 27.51 -0.42
N VAL A 14 -22.81 28.66 -1.07
CA VAL A 14 -22.16 28.74 -2.38
C VAL A 14 -20.62 28.72 -2.28
N ALA A 15 -20.07 28.91 -1.08
CA ALA A 15 -18.63 28.88 -0.83
C ALA A 15 -18.11 27.51 -0.34
N ALA A 16 -18.92 26.46 -0.39
CA ALA A 16 -18.41 25.09 -0.37
C ALA A 16 -17.76 24.81 -1.73
N ALA A 17 -16.57 25.39 -1.97
CA ALA A 17 -15.72 24.96 -3.06
C ALA A 17 -15.60 23.43 -2.96
N PRO A 18 -15.78 22.67 -4.06
CA PRO A 18 -15.51 21.25 -4.00
C PRO A 18 -14.08 21.13 -3.49
N ALA A 19 -13.91 20.45 -2.36
CA ALA A 19 -12.61 19.96 -1.98
C ALA A 19 -12.21 19.01 -3.11
N GLN A 20 -11.52 19.55 -4.12
CA GLN A 20 -11.00 18.82 -5.26
C GLN A 20 -10.03 17.80 -4.66
N GLY A 21 -10.54 16.60 -4.41
CA GLY A 21 -9.78 15.52 -3.84
C GLY A 21 -8.60 15.26 -4.77
N LYS A 22 -7.41 15.07 -4.20
CA LYS A 22 -6.22 14.72 -4.97
C LYS A 22 -6.55 13.51 -5.85
N GLU A 23 -6.50 13.70 -7.17
CA GLU A 23 -6.83 12.65 -8.12
C GLU A 23 -5.68 11.64 -8.20
N LEU A 24 -5.97 10.39 -8.52
CA LEU A 24 -4.91 9.44 -8.87
C LEU A 24 -4.69 9.47 -10.37
N LEU A 25 -3.50 9.91 -10.78
CA LEU A 25 -3.12 10.16 -12.17
C LEU A 25 -2.35 9.00 -12.81
N GLY A 26 -2.25 7.86 -12.14
CA GLY A 26 -1.53 6.69 -12.64
C GLY A 26 -0.83 5.91 -11.56
N ALA A 27 0.04 5.01 -12.00
CA ALA A 27 0.93 4.25 -11.14
C ALA A 27 2.32 4.11 -11.75
N GLN A 28 3.29 3.85 -10.88
CA GLN A 28 4.66 3.49 -11.21
C GLN A 28 5.01 2.19 -10.48
N LEU A 29 5.72 1.28 -11.13
CA LEU A 29 6.35 0.11 -10.51
C LEU A 29 7.84 0.14 -10.75
N CYS A 30 8.60 -0.20 -9.72
CA CYS A 30 10.06 -0.23 -9.73
C CYS A 30 10.57 -1.62 -9.34
N GLY A 31 11.64 -2.01 -10.01
CA GLY A 31 12.47 -3.18 -9.75
C GLY A 31 13.96 -2.79 -9.68
N PRO A 32 14.88 -3.76 -9.76
CA PRO A 32 16.32 -3.51 -9.74
C PRO A 32 16.82 -2.83 -11.03
N ASN A 33 16.09 -2.94 -12.14
CA ASN A 33 16.53 -2.36 -13.41
C ASN A 33 15.87 -1.00 -13.70
N GLY A 34 15.24 -0.39 -12.70
CA GLY A 34 14.55 0.90 -12.81
C GLY A 34 13.03 0.79 -12.66
N CYS A 35 12.32 1.80 -13.18
CA CYS A 35 10.88 1.95 -12.99
C CYS A 35 10.13 2.12 -14.32
N ALA A 36 8.96 1.52 -14.42
CA ALA A 36 7.97 1.82 -15.45
C ALA A 36 6.84 2.67 -14.86
N THR A 37 6.32 3.61 -15.66
CA THR A 37 5.21 4.49 -15.28
C THR A 37 4.08 4.37 -16.28
N GLN A 38 2.84 4.44 -15.80
CA GLN A 38 1.67 4.55 -16.63
C GLN A 38 0.73 5.61 -16.06
N HIS A 39 0.48 6.64 -16.86
CA HIS A 39 -0.47 7.69 -16.54
C HIS A 39 -1.91 7.25 -16.84
N SER A 40 -2.85 7.83 -16.12
CA SER A 40 -4.27 7.68 -16.39
C SER A 40 -5.07 8.87 -15.88
N ASN A 41 -6.20 9.14 -16.51
CA ASN A 41 -7.09 10.25 -16.13
C ASN A 41 -7.84 9.99 -14.81
N SER A 42 -7.82 8.76 -14.31
CA SER A 42 -8.26 8.38 -12.95
C SER A 42 -7.84 6.94 -12.66
N VAL A 43 -7.43 6.65 -11.43
CA VAL A 43 -7.18 5.29 -10.91
C VAL A 43 -7.99 5.00 -9.63
N LEU A 44 -8.82 5.96 -9.19
CA LEU A 44 -9.73 5.78 -8.06
C LEU A 44 -10.98 5.04 -8.54
N GLU A 45 -11.20 3.84 -8.01
CA GLU A 45 -12.40 3.05 -8.26
C GLU A 45 -12.99 2.58 -6.92
N GLY A 46 -14.31 2.70 -6.78
CA GLY A 46 -15.06 2.20 -5.63
C GLY A 46 -14.93 2.99 -4.31
N PRO A 47 -15.76 2.67 -3.31
CA PRO A 47 -15.81 3.37 -2.02
C PRO A 47 -14.54 3.21 -1.17
N GLY A 48 -13.73 2.17 -1.41
CA GLY A 48 -12.46 1.95 -0.71
C GLY A 48 -11.24 2.55 -1.43
N GLY A 49 -11.43 3.19 -2.59
CA GLY A 49 -10.35 3.76 -3.40
C GLY A 49 -9.37 2.71 -3.93
N ALA A 50 -8.17 3.16 -4.34
CA ALA A 50 -7.18 2.33 -5.02
C ALA A 50 -6.65 1.13 -4.20
N PHE A 51 -6.77 1.14 -2.87
CA PHE A 51 -6.38 0.03 -2.00
C PHE A 51 -7.59 -0.72 -1.42
N GLY A 52 -8.80 -0.40 -1.88
CA GLY A 52 -10.07 -0.87 -1.32
C GLY A 52 -10.56 -2.24 -1.79
N GLY A 53 -9.72 -2.99 -2.51
CA GLY A 53 -10.07 -4.33 -2.96
C GLY A 53 -10.18 -5.34 -1.80
N PRO A 54 -10.58 -6.59 -2.09
CA PRO A 54 -10.77 -7.64 -1.09
C PRO A 54 -9.54 -7.82 -0.21
N VAL A 55 -9.75 -7.75 1.10
CA VAL A 55 -8.71 -8.04 2.09
C VAL A 55 -8.26 -9.49 1.93
N ALA A 56 -6.95 -9.70 1.99
CA ALA A 56 -6.32 -11.00 1.87
C ALA A 56 -5.38 -11.28 3.04
N ALA A 57 -5.10 -12.56 3.28
CA ALA A 57 -3.98 -12.94 4.13
C ALA A 57 -2.66 -12.42 3.51
N PRO A 58 -1.66 -12.08 4.33
CA PRO A 58 -0.37 -11.61 3.83
C PRO A 58 0.23 -12.51 2.75
N ALA A 59 0.81 -11.91 1.73
CA ALA A 59 1.52 -12.66 0.70
C ALA A 59 2.72 -13.40 1.32
N LYS A 60 2.96 -14.62 0.84
CA LYS A 60 4.19 -15.36 1.16
C LYS A 60 5.40 -14.58 0.64
N PRO A 61 6.57 -14.64 1.32
CA PRO A 61 7.78 -13.99 0.84
C PRO A 61 8.16 -14.51 -0.54
N GLY A 62 8.45 -13.60 -1.46
CA GLY A 62 8.71 -13.91 -2.87
C GLY A 62 9.14 -12.66 -3.62
N PRO A 63 9.32 -12.75 -4.95
CA PRO A 63 9.62 -11.59 -5.77
C PRO A 63 8.56 -10.49 -5.58
N TRP A 64 8.97 -9.23 -5.60
CA TRP A 64 8.10 -8.11 -5.28
C TRP A 64 8.49 -6.84 -6.04
N PHE A 65 7.56 -5.89 -6.12
CA PHE A 65 7.78 -4.58 -6.70
C PHE A 65 7.55 -3.49 -5.65
N ARG A 66 8.31 -2.41 -5.78
CA ARG A 66 8.00 -1.14 -5.13
C ARG A 66 7.10 -0.33 -6.05
N GLY A 67 5.92 0.03 -5.57
CA GLY A 67 4.92 0.75 -6.34
C GLY A 67 4.66 2.17 -5.81
N TYR A 68 4.21 3.04 -6.70
CA TYR A 68 3.71 4.36 -6.33
C TYR A 68 2.41 4.66 -7.07
N LEU A 69 1.35 5.03 -6.36
CA LEU A 69 0.22 5.72 -6.98
C LEU A 69 0.59 7.19 -7.14
N LEU A 70 0.30 7.75 -8.31
CA LEU A 70 0.63 9.13 -8.64
C LEU A 70 -0.50 10.03 -8.18
N ALA A 71 -0.32 10.74 -7.07
CA ALA A 71 -1.29 11.71 -6.58
C ALA A 71 -1.17 13.00 -7.37
N GLY A 72 -2.30 13.51 -7.84
CA GLY A 72 -2.40 14.65 -8.73
C GLY A 72 -3.22 15.79 -8.17
N ASP A 73 -2.96 16.96 -8.73
CA ASP A 73 -3.71 18.18 -8.53
C ASP A 73 -3.74 18.95 -9.86
N HIS A 74 -4.92 19.30 -10.34
CA HIS A 74 -5.13 19.92 -11.65
C HIS A 74 -4.39 19.21 -12.81
N GLY A 75 -4.48 17.87 -12.84
CA GLY A 75 -3.83 17.04 -13.88
C GLY A 75 -2.31 16.93 -13.79
N LYS A 76 -1.67 17.55 -12.79
CA LYS A 76 -0.22 17.45 -12.56
C LYS A 76 0.06 16.52 -11.39
N VAL A 77 1.08 15.68 -11.50
CA VAL A 77 1.53 14.84 -10.38
C VAL A 77 2.16 15.73 -9.31
N VAL A 78 1.57 15.75 -8.12
CA VAL A 78 2.05 16.52 -6.96
C VAL A 78 2.54 15.65 -5.82
N GLY A 79 2.34 14.33 -5.90
CA GLY A 79 2.78 13.41 -4.88
C GLY A 79 2.81 11.94 -5.33
N LYS A 80 3.38 11.10 -4.48
CA LYS A 80 3.43 9.65 -4.68
C LYS A 80 3.02 8.93 -3.39
N LEU A 81 2.12 7.96 -3.51
CA LEU A 81 1.71 7.07 -2.42
C LEU A 81 2.40 5.73 -2.60
N LEU A 82 3.32 5.40 -1.70
CA LEU A 82 4.07 4.15 -1.71
C LEU A 82 3.13 2.96 -1.48
N PHE A 83 3.34 1.89 -2.24
CA PHE A 83 2.81 0.57 -1.98
C PHE A 83 3.84 -0.49 -2.39
N TYR A 84 3.59 -1.74 -2.01
CA TYR A 84 4.34 -2.90 -2.46
C TYR A 84 3.40 -3.85 -3.19
N TYR A 85 3.90 -4.55 -4.20
CA TYR A 85 3.12 -5.51 -4.99
C TYR A 85 3.86 -6.84 -5.07
N VAL A 86 3.16 -7.94 -4.77
CA VAL A 86 3.69 -9.30 -4.85
C VAL A 86 2.98 -10.04 -6.00
N PRO A 87 3.63 -10.16 -7.18
CA PRO A 87 2.99 -10.73 -8.37
C PRO A 87 2.55 -12.18 -8.20
N GLY A 88 3.30 -12.99 -7.44
CA GLY A 88 2.95 -14.41 -7.21
C GLY A 88 1.65 -14.60 -6.42
N ALA A 89 1.18 -13.58 -5.71
CA ALA A 89 -0.07 -13.61 -4.94
C ALA A 89 -1.16 -12.70 -5.55
N ASP A 90 -0.81 -11.87 -6.53
CA ASP A 90 -1.60 -10.73 -7.01
C ASP A 90 -2.14 -9.87 -5.86
N GLN A 91 -1.23 -9.43 -4.98
CA GLN A 91 -1.59 -8.64 -3.80
C GLN A 91 -0.75 -7.38 -3.70
N ILE A 92 -1.39 -6.31 -3.25
CA ILE A 92 -0.75 -5.05 -2.90
C ILE A 92 -0.86 -4.78 -1.40
N VAL A 93 0.04 -3.94 -0.92
CA VAL A 93 0.03 -3.47 0.46
C VAL A 93 0.60 -2.06 0.54
N SER A 94 -0.13 -1.15 1.19
CA SER A 94 0.41 0.16 1.55
C SER A 94 1.06 0.04 2.93
N PRO A 95 2.31 0.52 3.13
CA PRO A 95 2.85 0.63 4.47
C PRO A 95 1.92 1.50 5.31
N GLY A 96 1.48 1.00 6.46
CA GLY A 96 0.66 1.76 7.39
C GLY A 96 1.35 3.06 7.78
N ARG A 97 0.56 4.14 7.95
CA ARG A 97 1.01 5.37 8.61
C ARG A 97 0.30 5.51 9.95
N PHE A 98 0.97 6.08 10.94
CA PHE A 98 0.37 6.49 12.21
C PHE A 98 -0.37 5.37 12.97
N GLY A 99 0.20 4.17 13.03
CA GLY A 99 -0.39 3.05 13.78
C GLY A 99 -1.52 2.31 13.06
N GLN A 100 -1.77 2.59 11.77
CA GLN A 100 -2.68 1.78 10.97
C GLN A 100 -2.10 0.40 10.68
N VAL A 101 -2.94 -0.62 10.82
CA VAL A 101 -2.61 -1.99 10.45
C VAL A 101 -2.47 -2.04 8.93
N THR A 102 -1.27 -2.39 8.49
CA THR A 102 -0.95 -2.70 7.10
C THR A 102 -1.87 -3.83 6.61
N ALA A 103 -2.81 -3.53 5.71
CA ALA A 103 -3.71 -4.51 5.13
C ALA A 103 -3.25 -4.93 3.73
N TRP A 104 -3.17 -6.24 3.52
CA TRP A 104 -2.98 -6.81 2.20
C TRP A 104 -4.31 -6.86 1.47
N THR A 105 -4.35 -6.38 0.24
CA THR A 105 -5.54 -6.41 -0.60
C THR A 105 -5.20 -6.90 -2.00
N ARG A 106 -6.19 -7.42 -2.72
CA ARG A 106 -6.03 -7.67 -4.16
C ARG A 106 -6.38 -6.39 -4.92
N PRO A 107 -5.52 -5.93 -5.86
CA PRO A 107 -5.89 -4.81 -6.71
C PRO A 107 -7.08 -5.22 -7.58
N GLU A 108 -7.97 -4.27 -7.87
CA GLU A 108 -9.13 -4.52 -8.72
C GLU A 108 -9.22 -3.51 -9.87
N GLY A 109 -10.11 -3.82 -10.81
CA GLY A 109 -10.51 -2.94 -11.89
C GLY A 109 -9.35 -2.36 -12.69
N LYS A 110 -9.30 -1.04 -12.82
CA LYS A 110 -8.30 -0.34 -13.62
C LYS A 110 -6.91 -0.35 -12.98
N LEU A 111 -6.82 -0.31 -11.66
CA LEU A 111 -5.52 -0.41 -10.99
C LEU A 111 -4.88 -1.77 -11.26
N ALA A 112 -5.63 -2.86 -11.14
CA ALA A 112 -5.13 -4.21 -11.44
C ALA A 112 -4.57 -4.30 -12.86
N LYS A 113 -5.29 -3.75 -13.85
CA LYS A 113 -4.84 -3.71 -15.25
C LYS A 113 -3.55 -2.90 -15.42
N ILE A 114 -3.44 -1.75 -14.75
CA ILE A 114 -2.23 -0.92 -14.79
C ILE A 114 -1.05 -1.65 -14.16
N ILE A 115 -1.23 -2.24 -12.97
CA ILE A 115 -0.18 -2.99 -12.27
C ILE A 115 0.29 -4.18 -13.13
N ALA A 116 -0.63 -4.97 -13.68
CA ALA A 116 -0.30 -6.09 -14.56
C ALA A 116 0.46 -5.64 -15.82
N ALA A 117 0.09 -4.51 -16.43
CA ALA A 117 0.79 -3.96 -17.59
C ALA A 117 2.17 -3.40 -17.23
N LEU A 118 2.34 -2.84 -16.04
CA LEU A 118 3.63 -2.36 -15.54
C LEU A 118 4.57 -3.52 -15.19
N ALA A 119 4.07 -4.56 -14.52
CA ALA A 119 4.85 -5.72 -14.12
C ALA A 119 5.41 -6.53 -15.30
N LYS A 120 4.88 -6.34 -16.51
CA LYS A 120 5.43 -6.91 -17.76
C LYS A 120 6.62 -6.12 -18.32
N ARG A 121 6.89 -4.91 -17.81
CA ARG A 121 7.90 -3.98 -18.33
C ARG A 121 9.11 -3.81 -17.42
N VAL A 122 9.05 -4.38 -16.22
CA VAL A 122 10.13 -4.32 -15.22
C VAL A 122 10.24 -5.67 -14.53
N ASP A 123 11.47 -6.06 -14.20
CA ASP A 123 11.72 -7.25 -13.39
C ASP A 123 11.38 -6.97 -11.91
N PRO A 124 10.83 -7.94 -11.16
CA PRO A 124 10.64 -7.77 -9.73
C PRO A 124 11.98 -7.80 -8.99
N TYR A 125 12.05 -7.15 -7.83
CA TYR A 125 13.09 -7.46 -6.85
C TYR A 125 13.00 -8.93 -6.45
N ALA A 126 14.13 -9.53 -6.13
CA ALA A 126 14.17 -10.87 -5.57
C ALA A 126 13.44 -10.95 -4.22
N ALA A 127 13.14 -12.18 -3.79
CA ALA A 127 12.59 -12.42 -2.46
C ALA A 127 13.53 -11.83 -1.38
N PRO A 128 13.00 -11.13 -0.36
CA PRO A 128 13.83 -10.53 0.68
C PRO A 128 14.67 -11.58 1.41
N ARG A 129 15.97 -11.32 1.55
CA ARG A 129 16.87 -12.12 2.37
C ARG A 129 17.07 -11.46 3.73
N LEU A 130 16.57 -12.09 4.79
CA LEU A 130 16.79 -11.62 6.17
C LEU A 130 18.27 -11.74 6.58
N THR A 131 18.89 -10.63 6.95
CA THR A 131 20.28 -10.61 7.44
C THR A 131 20.32 -10.78 8.96
N GLN A 132 19.28 -10.33 9.66
CA GLN A 132 19.18 -10.44 11.10
C GLN A 132 17.70 -10.39 11.51
N VAL A 133 17.38 -11.12 12.57
CA VAL A 133 16.10 -10.98 13.29
C VAL A 133 16.43 -10.81 14.76
N THR A 134 15.75 -9.88 15.43
CA THR A 134 15.80 -9.77 16.89
C THR A 134 14.44 -10.05 17.52
N VAL A 135 14.43 -10.76 18.64
CA VAL A 135 13.27 -10.98 19.50
C VAL A 135 13.56 -10.32 20.83
N ASN A 136 12.83 -9.25 21.16
CA ASN A 136 13.10 -8.39 22.31
C ASN A 136 14.59 -7.98 22.43
N GLY A 137 15.22 -7.68 21.29
CA GLY A 137 16.61 -7.26 21.20
C GLY A 137 17.64 -8.40 21.14
N VAL A 138 17.25 -9.66 21.39
CA VAL A 138 18.13 -10.82 21.26
C VAL A 138 18.18 -11.28 19.82
N VAL A 139 19.37 -11.45 19.26
CA VAL A 139 19.56 -11.93 17.88
C VAL A 139 19.18 -13.41 17.79
N ALA A 140 18.38 -13.76 16.79
CA ALA A 140 18.03 -15.15 16.49
C ALA A 140 19.15 -15.86 15.71
N ASP A 141 19.39 -17.14 16.02
CA ASP A 141 20.46 -17.94 15.40
C ASP A 141 20.24 -18.21 13.91
N ASP A 142 18.99 -18.41 13.49
CA ASP A 142 18.59 -18.60 12.09
C ASP A 142 17.57 -17.53 11.69
N PRO A 143 18.00 -16.37 11.18
CA PRO A 143 17.08 -15.31 10.77
C PRO A 143 16.19 -15.74 9.59
N GLN A 144 16.63 -16.66 8.72
CA GLN A 144 15.84 -17.09 7.56
C GLN A 144 14.62 -17.93 7.99
N SER A 145 14.74 -18.67 9.09
CA SER A 145 13.62 -19.47 9.63
C SER A 145 12.35 -18.64 9.89
N TYR A 146 12.49 -17.35 10.20
CA TYR A 146 11.37 -16.47 10.51
C TYR A 146 10.51 -16.10 9.29
N LEU A 147 10.99 -16.30 8.06
CA LEU A 147 10.16 -16.15 6.85
C LEU A 147 8.94 -17.10 6.86
N ARG A 148 9.02 -18.21 7.61
CA ARG A 148 7.92 -19.16 7.78
C ARG A 148 6.70 -18.54 8.47
N LEU A 149 6.85 -17.44 9.21
CA LEU A 149 5.72 -16.75 9.85
C LEU A 149 4.68 -16.25 8.83
N TRP A 150 5.10 -15.93 7.59
CA TRP A 150 4.21 -15.55 6.49
C TRP A 150 3.65 -16.74 5.70
N THR A 151 4.00 -17.96 6.08
CA THR A 151 3.47 -19.19 5.47
C THR A 151 2.40 -19.86 6.31
N LEU A 152 2.13 -19.33 7.51
CA LEU A 152 1.07 -19.80 8.39
C LEU A 152 -0.29 -19.51 7.72
N ASP A 153 -1.05 -20.57 7.47
CA ASP A 153 -2.36 -20.55 6.80
C ASP A 153 -3.53 -20.49 7.79
N THR A 154 -3.23 -20.67 9.07
CA THR A 154 -4.21 -20.74 10.15
C THR A 154 -4.34 -19.38 10.81
N LYS A 155 -5.57 -18.88 10.87
CA LYS A 155 -5.88 -17.63 11.58
C LYS A 155 -5.60 -17.82 13.06
N ALA A 156 -4.88 -16.88 13.68
CA ALA A 156 -4.74 -16.84 15.12
C ALA A 156 -6.14 -16.73 15.77
N THR A 157 -6.50 -17.72 16.58
CA THR A 157 -7.78 -17.77 17.32
C THR A 157 -7.67 -17.13 18.71
N GLY A 158 -6.46 -16.75 19.11
CA GLY A 158 -6.17 -16.01 20.33
C GLY A 158 -4.93 -15.14 20.14
N TYR A 159 -4.88 -14.04 20.86
CA TYR A 159 -3.72 -13.17 20.95
C TYR A 159 -3.26 -13.14 22.41
N PRO A 160 -1.95 -13.17 22.68
CA PRO A 160 -1.47 -12.95 24.04
C PRO A 160 -1.99 -11.60 24.54
N ASP A 161 -2.25 -11.50 25.85
CA ASP A 161 -2.44 -10.20 26.47
C ASP A 161 -1.21 -9.30 26.22
N GLY A 162 -1.36 -8.00 26.40
CA GLY A 162 -0.27 -7.05 26.10
C GLY A 162 1.05 -7.38 26.80
N ALA A 163 1.02 -8.12 27.92
CA ALA A 163 2.20 -8.54 28.67
C ALA A 163 2.93 -9.75 28.04
N GLY A 164 2.23 -10.62 27.32
CA GLY A 164 2.81 -11.76 26.61
C GLY A 164 3.39 -11.44 25.22
N SER A 165 3.22 -10.20 24.74
CA SER A 165 3.70 -9.79 23.43
C SER A 165 5.23 -9.58 23.42
N GLN A 166 5.88 -10.04 22.36
CA GLN A 166 7.32 -9.84 22.13
C GLN A 166 7.51 -9.02 20.86
N GLN A 167 8.45 -8.07 20.89
CA GLN A 167 8.83 -7.33 19.69
C GLN A 167 9.73 -8.21 18.83
N VAL A 168 9.36 -8.37 17.56
CA VAL A 168 10.20 -9.00 16.54
C VAL A 168 10.60 -7.95 15.53
N VAL A 169 11.90 -7.73 15.34
CA VAL A 169 12.44 -6.78 14.36
C VAL A 169 13.19 -7.54 13.28
N PHE A 170 12.90 -7.20 12.03
CA PHE A 170 13.47 -7.84 10.85
C PHE A 170 14.43 -6.88 10.16
N PHE A 171 15.63 -7.35 9.86
CA PHE A 171 16.59 -6.67 9.01
C PHE A 171 16.80 -7.53 7.77
N SER A 172 16.76 -6.90 6.60
CA SER A 172 17.00 -7.57 5.32
C SER A 172 18.16 -6.91 4.60
N GLU A 173 18.69 -7.61 3.60
CA GLU A 173 19.49 -6.94 2.59
C GLU A 173 18.70 -5.78 1.97
N PRO A 174 19.37 -4.67 1.62
CA PRO A 174 18.76 -3.65 0.79
C PRO A 174 18.27 -4.28 -0.51
N ALA A 175 17.11 -3.84 -1.00
CA ALA A 175 16.72 -4.13 -2.37
C ALA A 175 17.80 -3.58 -3.30
N SER A 176 18.41 -4.44 -4.12
CA SER A 176 19.45 -4.02 -5.08
C SER A 176 18.91 -2.89 -5.96
N PRO A 177 19.70 -1.82 -6.20
CA PRO A 177 19.27 -0.66 -6.98
C PRO A 177 18.86 -1.05 -8.38
#